data_AF-A0A2R6H284-F1
#
_entry.id   AF-A0A2R6H284-F1
#
_cell.length_a   1.000
_cell.length_b   1.000
_cell.length_c   1.000
_cell.angle_alpha   90.00
_cell.angle_beta   90.00
_cell.angle_gamma   90.00
#
_symmetry.space_group_name_H-M   'P 1'
#
loop_
_entity.id
_entity.type
_entity.pdbx_description
1 polymer ?
#
loop_
_entity_poly.entity_id
_entity_poly.type
_entity_poly.pdbx_seq_one_letter_code
_entity_poly.pdbx_strand_id
1 'polypeptide(L)'
;MLKRLHELLDSSTPQHYIYETVEGCDELQVIRVGGDQRIFCRLVMGIPHGDKHYNVLFVFYVDPHQYRPDQLARFDEAAEQRLDEITSFDAVDDVDDYLEGMDAFRAKEIEDRIDRLES
;
A
#
# COMPACT_ATOMS: atom_id res chain seq x y z
N MET A 1 7.21 10.57 4.77
CA MET A 1 6.19 9.58 4.37
C MET A 1 5.62 9.85 2.97
N LEU A 2 4.90 10.96 2.75
CA LEU A 2 4.25 11.23 1.45
C LEU A 2 5.21 11.17 0.26
N LYS A 3 6.42 11.77 0.38
CA LYS A 3 7.47 11.65 -0.64
C LYS A 3 7.83 10.20 -0.98
N ARG A 4 7.91 9.31 0.02
CA ARG A 4 8.21 7.88 -0.18
C ARG A 4 7.08 7.14 -0.89
N LEU A 5 5.82 7.47 -0.56
CA LEU A 5 4.65 6.90 -1.23
C LEU A 5 4.57 7.36 -2.69
N HIS A 6 4.84 8.64 -2.94
CA HIS A 6 4.92 9.19 -4.30
C HIS A 6 6.01 8.49 -5.12
N GLU A 7 7.23 8.41 -4.61
CA GLU A 7 8.36 7.73 -5.26
C GLU A 7 8.05 6.26 -5.60
N LEU A 8 7.31 5.56 -4.74
CA LEU A 8 6.87 4.19 -5.00
C LEU A 8 5.85 4.15 -6.13
N LEU A 9 4.79 4.95 -6.04
CA LEU A 9 3.70 4.93 -7.02
C LEU A 9 4.12 5.38 -8.41
N ASP A 10 5.14 6.25 -8.51
CA ASP A 10 5.72 6.72 -9.77
C ASP A 10 6.87 5.83 -10.28
N SER A 11 7.24 4.79 -9.52
CA SER A 11 8.33 3.89 -9.89
C SER A 11 7.91 2.87 -10.94
N SER A 12 8.82 2.55 -11.86
CA SER A 12 8.73 1.36 -12.71
C SER A 12 9.06 0.06 -11.98
N THR A 13 9.64 0.14 -10.78
CA THR A 13 10.03 -1.01 -9.93
C THR A 13 9.57 -0.84 -8.47
N PRO A 14 8.26 -0.65 -8.21
CA PRO A 14 7.73 -0.36 -6.88
C PRO A 14 8.03 -1.47 -5.85
N GLN A 15 8.22 -2.71 -6.29
CA GLN A 15 8.59 -3.84 -5.42
C GLN A 15 9.91 -3.65 -4.68
N HIS A 16 10.83 -2.80 -5.17
CA HIS A 16 12.11 -2.54 -4.49
C HIS A 16 11.98 -1.66 -3.24
N TYR A 17 10.81 -1.07 -3.01
CA TYR A 17 10.50 -0.32 -1.80
C TYR A 17 10.05 -1.21 -0.65
N ILE A 18 9.71 -2.48 -0.93
CA ILE A 18 9.34 -3.46 0.08
C ILE A 18 10.60 -3.87 0.85
N TYR A 19 10.61 -3.58 2.14
CA TYR A 19 11.73 -3.87 3.03
C TYR A 19 11.71 -5.33 3.51
N GLU A 20 10.56 -5.80 3.96
CA GLU A 20 10.36 -7.18 4.42
C GLU A 20 8.90 -7.61 4.25
N THR A 21 8.68 -8.92 4.26
CA THR A 21 7.38 -9.56 4.46
C THR A 21 7.27 -10.03 5.91
N VAL A 22 6.06 -10.07 6.45
CA VAL A 22 5.84 -10.51 7.84
C VAL A 22 5.75 -12.03 7.90
N GLU A 23 6.56 -12.66 8.74
CA GLU A 23 6.51 -14.12 8.92
C GLU A 23 5.13 -14.54 9.47
N GLY A 24 4.49 -15.49 8.77
CA GLY A 24 3.15 -15.97 9.12
C GLY A 24 2.00 -15.12 8.56
N CYS A 25 2.28 -14.12 7.71
CA CYS A 25 1.27 -13.40 6.91
C CYS A 25 1.90 -12.94 5.59
N ASP A 26 1.74 -13.74 4.53
CA ASP A 26 2.41 -13.56 3.23
C ASP A 26 1.87 -12.34 2.45
N GLU A 27 0.69 -11.87 2.84
CA GLU A 27 -0.02 -10.74 2.30
C GLU A 27 0.48 -9.42 2.91
N LEU A 28 1.15 -9.47 4.05
CA LEU A 28 1.62 -8.29 4.77
C LEU A 28 3.08 -7.96 4.44
N GLN A 29 3.26 -6.78 3.85
CA GLN A 29 4.55 -6.22 3.49
C GLN A 29 4.83 -4.96 4.31
N VAL A 30 6.11 -4.63 4.45
CA VAL A 30 6.55 -3.43 5.20
C VAL A 30 7.42 -2.54 4.32
N ILE A 31 7.14 -1.24 4.32
CA ILE A 31 8.00 -0.20 3.75
C ILE A 31 8.62 0.61 4.89
N ARG A 32 9.92 0.91 4.78
CA ARG A 32 10.63 1.81 5.71
C ARG A 32 10.61 3.25 5.23
N VAL A 33 10.30 4.17 6.12
CA VAL A 33 10.33 5.61 5.86
C VAL A 33 11.28 6.29 6.85
N GLY A 34 12.47 6.67 6.40
CA GLY A 34 13.49 7.23 7.30
C GLY A 34 14.04 6.17 8.25
N GLY A 35 14.43 6.56 9.47
CA GLY A 35 14.97 5.63 10.48
C GLY A 35 13.91 4.72 11.08
N ASP A 36 12.82 5.33 11.53
CA ASP A 36 11.92 4.68 12.48
C ASP A 36 10.55 4.34 11.86
N GLN A 37 9.98 5.19 11.02
CA GLN A 37 8.62 4.98 10.54
C GLN A 37 8.47 3.72 9.65
N ARG A 38 7.39 2.97 9.85
CA ARG A 38 7.01 1.77 9.08
C ARG A 38 5.63 1.95 8.48
N ILE A 39 5.46 1.47 7.26
CA ILE A 39 4.16 1.37 6.60
C ILE A 39 3.90 -0.11 6.38
N PHE A 40 2.84 -0.62 6.99
CA PHE A 40 2.32 -1.97 6.75
C PHE A 40 1.33 -1.89 5.60
N CYS A 41 1.58 -2.66 4.56
CA CYS A 41 0.93 -2.52 3.27
C CYS A 41 0.88 -3.83 2.49
N ARG A 42 0.20 -3.80 1.35
CA ARG A 42 0.27 -4.81 0.31
C ARG A 42 0.36 -4.14 -1.05
N LEU A 43 1.44 -4.41 -1.78
CA LEU A 43 1.59 -4.01 -3.17
C LEU A 43 1.08 -5.13 -4.09
N VAL A 44 0.06 -4.81 -4.88
CA VAL A 44 -0.45 -5.67 -5.97
C VAL A 44 -0.02 -5.04 -7.28
N MET A 45 0.60 -5.82 -8.17
CA MET A 45 1.19 -5.32 -9.40
C MET A 45 0.57 -5.96 -10.65
N GLY A 46 0.55 -5.20 -11.73
CA GLY A 46 0.21 -5.70 -13.06
C GLY A 46 -1.25 -6.08 -13.25
N ILE A 47 -2.17 -5.46 -12.49
CA ILE A 47 -3.61 -5.70 -12.63
C ILE A 47 -4.04 -5.20 -14.04
N PRO A 48 -4.51 -6.07 -14.93
CA PRO A 48 -4.89 -5.67 -16.28
C PRO A 48 -6.28 -5.03 -16.28
N HIS A 49 -6.45 -3.91 -16.98
CA HIS A 49 -7.78 -3.34 -17.25
C HIS A 49 -7.77 -2.52 -18.54
N GLY A 50 -8.56 -2.95 -19.54
CA GLY A 50 -8.50 -2.41 -20.89
C GLY A 50 -7.09 -2.50 -21.48
N ASP A 51 -6.56 -1.37 -21.95
CA ASP A 51 -5.20 -1.23 -22.49
C ASP A 51 -4.16 -0.81 -21.43
N LYS A 52 -4.52 -0.83 -20.14
CA LYS A 52 -3.69 -0.35 -19.03
C LYS A 52 -3.33 -1.49 -18.06
N HIS A 53 -2.26 -1.26 -17.29
CA HIS A 53 -1.90 -2.09 -16.14
C HIS A 53 -1.79 -1.21 -14.90
N TYR A 54 -2.28 -1.72 -13.78
CA TYR A 54 -2.31 -0.99 -12.52
C TYR A 54 -1.38 -1.65 -11.50
N ASN A 55 -0.67 -0.83 -10.76
CA ASN A 55 -0.02 -1.22 -9.52
C ASN A 55 -0.76 -0.49 -8.39
N VAL A 56 -1.28 -1.24 -7.43
CA VAL A 56 -2.07 -0.69 -6.32
C VAL A 56 -1.37 -1.01 -5.01
N LEU A 57 -1.16 0.02 -4.20
CA LEU A 57 -0.61 -0.10 -2.86
C LEU A 57 -1.72 0.08 -1.84
N PHE A 58 -2.08 -0.99 -1.15
CA PHE A 58 -2.97 -0.92 0.00
C PHE A 58 -2.16 -0.59 1.25
N VAL A 59 -2.53 0.48 1.94
CA VAL A 59 -1.89 0.90 3.19
C VAL A 59 -2.81 0.58 4.35
N PHE A 60 -2.39 -0.31 5.24
CA PHE A 60 -3.20 -0.75 6.38
C PHE A 60 -2.90 0.04 7.64
N TYR A 61 -1.61 0.25 7.91
CA TYR A 61 -1.18 0.88 9.15
C TYR A 61 0.15 1.61 8.95
N VAL A 62 0.25 2.77 9.59
CA VAL A 62 1.48 3.57 9.63
C VAL A 62 1.93 3.67 11.07
N ASP A 63 3.07 3.08 11.38
CA ASP A 63 3.68 3.11 12.69
C ASP A 63 4.81 4.16 12.73
N PRO A 64 4.74 5.18 13.61
CA PRO A 64 5.83 6.12 13.84
C PRO A 64 7.00 5.53 14.66
N HIS A 65 6.97 4.24 14.99
CA HIS A 65 7.96 3.49 15.77
C HIS A 65 8.08 3.95 17.21
N GLN A 66 7.19 3.41 18.04
CA GLN A 66 7.44 3.16 19.46
C GLN A 66 7.08 1.72 19.85
N TYR A 67 7.05 0.80 18.89
CA TYR A 67 6.54 -0.54 19.12
C TYR A 67 7.43 -1.35 20.07
N ARG A 68 6.80 -1.97 21.06
CA ARG A 68 7.37 -3.10 21.79
C ARG A 68 6.95 -4.40 21.09
N PRO A 69 7.86 -5.36 20.85
CA PRO A 69 7.58 -6.60 20.12
C PRO A 69 6.43 -7.45 20.69
N ASP A 70 6.07 -7.25 21.96
CA ASP A 70 5.00 -7.95 22.69
C ASP A 70 3.58 -7.43 22.39
N GLN A 71 3.43 -6.36 21.59
CA GLN A 71 2.14 -5.76 21.25
C GLN A 71 1.61 -6.10 19.86
N LEU A 72 2.32 -6.90 19.07
CA LEU A 72 1.77 -7.43 17.82
C LEU A 72 0.58 -8.33 18.16
N ALA A 73 -0.62 -7.81 17.90
CA ALA A 73 -1.87 -8.52 18.12
C ALA A 73 -1.84 -9.84 17.34
N ARG A 74 -2.47 -10.86 17.91
CA ARG A 74 -2.73 -12.14 17.25
C ARG A 74 -3.32 -11.89 15.86
N PHE A 75 -2.88 -12.74 14.93
CA PHE A 75 -3.50 -12.97 13.64
C PHE A 75 -5.04 -12.84 13.70
N ASP A 76 -5.58 -11.97 12.85
CA ASP A 76 -7.01 -11.69 12.72
C ASP A 76 -7.48 -12.20 11.34
N GLU A 77 -8.13 -13.36 11.34
CA GLU A 77 -8.67 -14.00 10.13
C GLU A 77 -9.60 -13.06 9.33
N ALA A 78 -10.31 -12.15 10.00
CA ALA A 78 -11.18 -11.19 9.30
C ALA A 78 -10.37 -10.08 8.60
N ALA A 79 -9.18 -9.75 9.12
CA ALA A 79 -8.26 -8.82 8.47
C ALA A 79 -7.58 -9.47 7.26
N GLU A 80 -7.20 -10.75 7.36
CA GLU A 80 -6.68 -11.54 6.25
C GLU A 80 -7.73 -11.72 5.15
N GLN A 81 -8.96 -12.12 5.49
CA GLN A 81 -10.02 -12.28 4.50
C GLN A 81 -10.34 -10.96 3.77
N ARG A 82 -10.38 -9.83 4.51
CA ARG A 82 -10.51 -8.52 3.87
C ARG A 82 -9.34 -8.20 2.96
N LEU A 83 -8.14 -8.61 3.34
CA LEU A 83 -6.94 -8.39 2.54
C LEU A 83 -7.00 -9.20 1.25
N ASP A 84 -7.42 -10.46 1.31
CA ASP A 84 -7.68 -11.30 0.13
C ASP A 84 -8.76 -10.71 -0.77
N GLU A 85 -9.88 -10.28 -0.21
CA GLU A 85 -10.97 -9.64 -0.95
C GLU A 85 -10.52 -8.34 -1.64
N ILE A 86 -9.78 -7.49 -0.92
CA ILE A 86 -9.28 -6.20 -1.42
C ILE A 86 -8.20 -6.40 -2.50
N THR A 87 -7.44 -7.49 -2.44
CA THR A 87 -6.32 -7.76 -3.35
C THR A 87 -6.68 -8.67 -4.51
N SER A 88 -7.82 -9.37 -4.45
CA SER A 88 -8.37 -10.14 -5.56
C SER A 88 -9.12 -9.21 -6.53
N PHE A 89 -8.37 -8.62 -7.45
CA PHE A 89 -8.93 -7.84 -8.56
C PHE A 89 -9.57 -8.71 -9.65
N ASP A 90 -9.50 -10.04 -9.55
CA ASP A 90 -10.05 -10.98 -10.53
C ASP A 90 -11.59 -10.88 -10.66
N ALA A 91 -12.26 -10.38 -9.61
CA ALA A 91 -13.71 -10.17 -9.57
C ALA A 91 -14.13 -8.71 -9.80
N VAL A 92 -13.17 -7.80 -10.01
CA VAL A 92 -13.44 -6.37 -10.23
C VAL A 92 -13.65 -6.13 -11.72
N ASP A 93 -14.90 -5.84 -12.10
CA ASP A 93 -15.28 -5.60 -13.51
C ASP A 93 -14.63 -4.32 -14.08
N ASP A 94 -14.56 -3.25 -13.28
CA ASP A 94 -13.88 -2.00 -13.64
C ASP A 94 -12.98 -1.51 -12.49
N VAL A 95 -11.67 -1.53 -12.74
CA VAL A 95 -10.65 -1.17 -11.74
C VAL A 95 -10.61 0.34 -11.50
N ASP A 96 -10.91 1.16 -12.51
CA ASP A 96 -10.97 2.62 -12.35
C ASP A 96 -12.14 2.99 -11.43
N ASP A 97 -13.34 2.42 -11.67
CA ASP A 97 -14.54 2.67 -10.84
C ASP A 97 -14.35 2.17 -9.39
N TYR A 98 -13.73 0.99 -9.22
CA TYR A 98 -13.44 0.47 -7.88
C TYR A 98 -12.50 1.38 -7.09
N LEU A 99 -11.40 1.82 -7.72
CA LEU A 99 -10.44 2.71 -7.09
C LEU A 99 -11.05 4.09 -6.77
N GLU A 100 -11.93 4.60 -7.64
CA GLU A 100 -12.68 5.84 -7.40
C GLU A 100 -13.65 5.67 -6.22
N GLY A 101 -14.40 4.57 -6.18
CA GLY A 101 -15.31 4.26 -5.06
C GLY A 101 -14.61 4.09 -3.71
N MET A 102 -13.30 3.82 -3.73
CA MET A 102 -12.44 3.70 -2.55
C MET A 102 -11.69 5.00 -2.19
N ASP A 103 -11.97 6.12 -2.88
CA ASP A 103 -11.26 7.40 -2.75
C ASP A 103 -9.72 7.23 -2.86
N ALA A 104 -9.27 6.35 -3.75
CA ALA A 104 -7.86 5.98 -3.85
C ALA A 104 -6.99 7.13 -4.41
N PHE A 105 -5.83 7.36 -3.78
CA PHE A 105 -4.87 8.36 -4.23
C PHE A 105 -4.02 7.89 -5.41
N ARG A 106 -3.93 8.72 -6.44
CA ARG A 106 -2.96 8.63 -7.53
C ARG A 106 -1.66 9.34 -7.16
N ALA A 107 -0.55 8.96 -7.80
CA ALA A 107 0.76 9.56 -7.56
C ALA A 107 0.72 11.10 -7.63
N LYS A 108 0.10 11.65 -8.67
CA LYS A 108 -0.08 13.10 -8.85
C LYS A 108 -0.80 13.78 -7.70
N GLU A 109 -1.80 13.15 -7.09
CA GLU A 109 -2.53 13.74 -5.97
C GLU A 109 -1.68 13.79 -4.69
N ILE A 110 -0.73 12.86 -4.56
CA ILE A 110 0.28 12.89 -3.49
C ILE A 110 1.30 14.01 -3.76
N GLU A 111 1.75 14.17 -5.01
CA GLU A 111 2.62 15.28 -5.45
C GLU A 111 1.98 16.65 -5.10
N ASP A 112 0.74 16.88 -5.54
CA ASP A 112 -0.01 18.12 -5.25
C ASP A 112 -0.18 18.40 -3.75
N ARG A 113 -0.19 17.35 -2.91
CA ARG A 113 -0.22 17.49 -1.44
C ARG A 113 1.14 17.86 -0.87
N ILE A 114 2.22 17.32 -1.42
CA ILE A 114 3.59 17.66 -1.01
C ILE A 114 3.85 19.13 -1.30
N ASP A 115 3.57 19.60 -2.51
CA ASP A 115 3.83 20.98 -2.94
C ASP A 115 3.14 22.00 -2.04
N ARG A 116 1.89 21.74 -1.64
CA ARG A 116 1.12 22.60 -0.72
C ARG A 116 1.65 22.64 0.71
N LEU A 117 2.39 21.62 1.14
CA LEU A 117 3.00 21.58 2.47
C LEU A 117 4.37 22.26 2.50
N GLU A 118 5.01 22.41 1.33
CA GLU A 118 6.33 23.03 1.18
C GLU A 118 6.28 24.50 0.76
N SER A 119 5.09 25.01 0.41
CA SER A 119 4.79 26.43 0.12
C SER A 119 4.48 27.24 1.38
#